data_AF-A0A1G2EEY4-F1
#
_entry.id   AF-A0A1G2EEY4-F1
#
_cell.length_a   1.000
_cell.length_b   1.000
_cell.length_c   1.000
_cell.angle_alpha   90.00
_cell.angle_beta   90.00
_cell.angle_gamma   90.00
#
_symmetry.space_group_name_H-M   'P 1'
#
loop_
_entity.id
_entity.type
_entity.pdbx_description
1 polymer ?
#
loop_
_entity_poly.entity_id
_entity_poly.type
_entity_poly.pdbx_seq_one_letter_code
_entity_poly.pdbx_strand_id
1 'polypeptide(L)'
;MNTQNKLLEEALRYLDLGFSIIPVQGKTCLLPGWSEYQTRKPTKDEVENWFFELNPTGIAIITGEISGIVVLDVEKDADVSGIDIPETPTVKTGGGGWHYYFKHPENTKLQNVIRIKPKMDFKADGGYVIAPPSQHKSGIRYEWLVGFEKAQLADIPTWLTQETSQKQTQPKDWEKILEGVPEGERHTNAVSLVGKLFRHLPMDEWKTVVLPLVEGWNERNDPPLAEDELMQIVKSLAVKEAAEKATRESVKNTVADATDAEEIDLTLVRLADLLSRELPEIQWTIEQLIPKGGLVVLSAPPAHHKTWLALYFAIQVAHGDLVFDRFETKQCNVGRYP
;
A
#
# COMPACT_ATOMS: atom_id res chain seq x y z
N MET A 1 15.25 18.72 30.95
CA MET A 1 14.58 18.53 29.64
C MET A 1 13.31 17.73 29.87
N ASN A 2 12.16 18.29 29.46
CA ASN A 2 10.86 17.63 29.53
C ASN A 2 10.89 16.32 28.71
N THR A 3 10.28 15.25 29.20
CA THR A 3 10.24 13.93 28.50
C THR A 3 9.62 14.05 27.11
N GLN A 4 8.62 14.93 26.96
CA GLN A 4 8.01 15.25 25.67
C GLN A 4 9.03 15.83 24.67
N ASN A 5 9.87 16.78 25.09
CA ASN A 5 10.84 17.40 24.19
C ASN A 5 11.84 16.38 23.64
N LYS A 6 12.27 15.41 24.47
CA LYS A 6 13.16 14.33 24.04
C LYS A 6 12.51 13.39 23.02
N LEU A 7 11.21 13.11 23.18
CA LEU A 7 10.46 12.30 22.23
C LEU A 7 10.32 13.04 20.89
N LEU A 8 9.99 14.34 20.91
CA LEU A 8 9.92 15.14 19.69
C LEU A 8 11.28 15.24 18.98
N GLU A 9 12.36 15.52 19.71
CA GLU A 9 13.73 15.56 19.16
C GLU A 9 14.08 14.24 18.46
N GLU A 10 13.75 13.10 19.08
CA GLU A 10 14.02 11.79 18.47
C GLU A 10 13.11 11.50 17.27
N ALA A 11 11.85 11.91 17.31
CA ALA A 11 10.92 11.78 16.20
C ALA A 11 11.44 12.51 14.96
N LEU A 12 11.94 13.73 15.13
CA LEU A 12 12.57 14.51 14.06
C LEU A 12 13.88 13.88 13.59
N ARG A 13 14.66 13.27 14.49
CA ARG A 13 15.86 12.52 14.12
C ARG A 13 15.53 11.31 13.23
N TYR A 14 14.46 10.57 13.51
CA TYR A 14 14.03 9.47 12.66
C TYR A 14 13.59 9.93 11.26
N LEU A 15 12.92 11.09 11.17
CA LEU A 15 12.63 11.71 9.88
C LEU A 15 13.91 12.05 9.10
N ASP A 16 14.92 12.61 9.78
CA ASP A 16 16.21 12.95 9.17
C ASP A 16 17.00 11.71 8.72
N LEU A 17 16.79 10.55 9.39
CA LEU A 17 17.27 9.24 8.94
C LEU A 17 16.47 8.66 7.77
N GLY A 18 15.42 9.35 7.33
CA GLY A 18 14.59 8.93 6.20
C GLY A 18 13.48 7.95 6.56
N PHE A 19 13.10 7.82 7.84
CA PHE A 19 11.98 6.97 8.23
C PHE A 19 10.65 7.71 8.20
N SER A 20 9.57 7.03 7.81
CA SER A 20 8.21 7.51 8.04
C SER A 20 7.77 7.14 9.46
N ILE A 21 7.25 8.11 10.21
CA ILE A 21 6.91 7.93 11.62
C ILE A 21 5.48 8.37 11.92
N ILE A 22 4.92 7.85 13.01
CA ILE A 22 3.60 8.22 13.52
C ILE A 22 3.60 8.29 15.06
N PRO A 23 2.79 9.19 15.65
CA PRO A 23 2.67 9.33 17.10
C PRO A 23 1.82 8.19 17.66
N VAL A 24 2.24 7.61 18.79
CA VAL A 24 1.55 6.48 19.41
C VAL A 24 1.31 6.69 20.91
N GLN A 25 0.29 5.99 21.40
CA GLN A 25 0.07 5.74 22.82
C GLN A 25 0.23 4.24 23.08
N GLY A 26 1.32 3.86 23.76
CA GLY A 26 1.67 2.45 23.93
C GLY A 26 1.98 1.77 22.59
N LYS A 27 1.05 0.94 22.10
CA LYS A 27 1.16 0.26 20.78
C LYS A 27 0.18 0.79 19.73
N THR A 28 -0.62 1.80 20.06
CA THR A 28 -1.72 2.29 19.21
C THR A 28 -1.38 3.63 18.58
N CYS A 29 -1.57 3.77 17.27
CA CYS A 29 -1.42 5.06 16.60
C CYS A 29 -2.57 6.02 16.97
N LEU A 30 -2.22 7.29 17.19
CA LEU A 30 -3.18 8.33 17.55
C LEU A 30 -3.84 9.01 16.33
N LEU A 31 -3.35 8.72 15.11
CA LEU A 31 -3.85 9.34 13.88
C LEU A 31 -4.89 8.42 13.20
N PRO A 32 -6.16 8.86 13.03
CA PRO A 32 -7.18 8.05 12.35
C PRO A 32 -6.85 7.76 10.88
N GLY A 33 -6.09 8.64 10.23
CA GLY A 33 -5.69 8.57 8.82
C GLY A 33 -4.27 8.06 8.59
N TRP A 34 -3.65 7.40 9.56
CA TRP A 34 -2.21 7.10 9.52
C TRP A 34 -1.74 6.30 8.30
N SER A 35 -2.65 5.59 7.62
CA SER A 35 -2.37 4.85 6.40
C SER A 35 -1.80 5.72 5.27
N GLU A 36 -2.07 7.02 5.27
CA GLU A 36 -1.44 7.95 4.33
C GLU A 36 0.09 7.96 4.47
N TYR A 37 0.61 7.78 5.70
CA TYR A 37 2.04 7.82 5.97
C TYR A 37 2.77 6.51 5.57
N GLN A 38 2.02 5.54 5.04
CA GLN A 38 2.60 4.35 4.40
C GLN A 38 3.11 4.64 2.99
N THR A 39 2.65 5.73 2.35
CA THR A 39 3.04 6.11 0.98
C THR A 39 3.70 7.49 0.91
N ARG A 40 3.58 8.33 1.94
CA ARG A 40 4.32 9.58 2.09
C ARG A 40 4.96 9.68 3.47
N LYS A 41 6.08 10.38 3.61
CA LYS A 41 6.63 10.73 4.93
C LYS A 41 5.94 11.98 5.47
N PRO A 42 5.73 12.10 6.80
CA PRO A 42 5.24 13.34 7.35
C PRO A 42 6.29 14.45 7.27
N THR A 43 5.83 15.69 7.24
CA THR A 43 6.70 16.86 7.34
C THR A 43 7.11 17.11 8.79
N LYS A 44 8.15 17.92 9.00
CA LYS A 44 8.57 18.33 10.35
C LYS A 44 7.45 19.06 11.09
N ASP A 45 6.75 19.96 10.39
CA ASP A 45 5.62 20.71 10.94
C ASP A 45 4.46 19.79 11.36
N GLU A 46 4.15 18.76 10.55
CA GLU A 46 3.14 17.74 10.92
C GLU A 46 3.53 17.04 12.22
N VAL A 47 4.79 16.60 12.33
CA VAL A 47 5.30 15.94 13.53
C VAL A 47 5.24 16.87 14.75
N GLU A 48 5.74 18.09 14.64
CA GLU A 48 5.69 19.07 15.74
C GLU A 48 4.27 19.33 16.22
N ASN A 49 3.32 19.49 15.29
CA ASN A 49 1.89 19.66 15.61
C ASN A 49 1.33 18.44 16.33
N TRP A 50 1.66 17.22 15.91
CA TRP A 50 1.19 16.01 16.61
C TRP A 50 1.68 15.95 18.06
N PHE A 51 2.95 16.29 18.28
CA PHE A 51 3.53 16.29 19.63
C PHE A 51 2.93 17.38 20.52
N PHE A 52 2.55 18.52 19.93
CA PHE A 52 1.87 19.60 20.63
C PHE A 52 0.41 19.26 20.97
N GLU A 53 -0.38 18.79 19.99
CA GLU A 53 -1.82 18.60 20.15
C GLU A 53 -2.19 17.28 20.85
N LEU A 54 -1.47 16.20 20.55
CA LEU A 54 -1.87 14.84 20.95
C LEU A 54 -1.11 14.32 22.17
N ASN A 55 -0.01 14.98 22.55
CA ASN A 55 0.87 14.60 23.65
C ASN A 55 1.18 13.07 23.70
N PRO A 56 1.76 12.50 22.62
CA PRO A 56 2.01 11.06 22.53
C PRO A 56 3.06 10.60 23.55
N THR A 57 2.94 9.33 23.96
CA THR A 57 3.93 8.66 24.84
C THR A 57 4.98 7.86 24.06
N GLY A 58 4.88 7.85 22.73
CA GLY A 58 5.84 7.15 21.88
C GLY A 58 5.77 7.53 20.41
N ILE A 59 6.67 6.92 19.66
CA ILE A 59 6.87 7.00 18.22
C ILE A 59 6.81 5.57 17.68
N ALA A 60 6.11 5.39 16.57
CA ALA A 60 6.27 4.21 15.73
C ALA A 60 6.94 4.59 14.41
N ILE A 61 7.79 3.70 13.91
CA ILE A 61 8.34 3.77 12.55
C ILE A 61 7.51 2.86 11.67
N ILE A 62 6.97 3.40 10.57
CA ILE A 62 6.30 2.62 9.54
C ILE A 62 7.36 1.84 8.77
N THR A 63 7.21 0.52 8.69
CA THR A 63 8.11 -0.39 8.00
C THR A 63 7.74 -0.52 6.53
N GLY A 64 8.65 -1.07 5.73
CA GLY A 64 8.51 -1.24 4.30
C GLY A 64 9.42 -0.32 3.48
N GLU A 65 9.14 -0.27 2.19
CA GLU A 65 9.85 0.52 1.19
C GLU A 65 9.93 2.01 1.60
N ILE A 66 8.85 2.55 2.18
CA ILE A 66 8.77 3.96 2.60
C ILE A 66 9.90 4.37 3.55
N SER A 67 10.34 3.44 4.42
CA SER A 67 11.42 3.65 5.39
C SER A 67 12.68 2.85 5.08
N GLY A 68 12.69 2.08 3.98
CA GLY A 68 13.82 1.23 3.60
C GLY A 68 14.15 0.12 4.59
N ILE A 69 13.22 -0.24 5.48
CA ILE A 69 13.46 -1.22 6.56
C ILE A 69 12.34 -2.26 6.68
N VAL A 70 12.71 -3.46 7.10
CA VAL A 70 11.79 -4.48 7.64
C VAL A 70 12.27 -4.91 9.02
N VAL A 71 11.40 -5.50 9.82
CA VAL A 71 11.72 -5.81 11.21
C VAL A 71 11.24 -7.22 11.59
N LEU A 72 12.11 -7.98 12.23
CA LEU A 72 11.75 -9.20 12.96
C LEU A 72 11.48 -8.82 14.43
N ASP A 73 10.24 -8.91 14.86
CA ASP A 73 9.80 -8.68 16.24
C ASP A 73 9.76 -10.01 16.99
N VAL A 74 10.64 -10.17 17.96
CA VAL A 74 10.88 -11.40 18.74
C VAL A 74 10.42 -11.15 20.17
N GLU A 75 9.43 -11.90 20.64
CA GLU A 75 8.99 -11.79 22.04
C GLU A 75 10.04 -12.43 22.99
N LYS A 76 10.05 -12.02 24.26
CA LYS A 76 11.04 -12.42 25.30
C LYS A 76 11.36 -13.92 25.36
N ASP A 77 10.35 -14.76 25.19
CA ASP A 77 10.43 -16.21 25.39
C ASP A 77 10.35 -16.98 24.05
N ALA A 78 10.73 -16.34 22.95
CA ALA A 78 10.84 -16.99 21.65
C ALA A 78 12.09 -17.89 21.58
N ASP A 79 11.95 -19.04 20.94
CA ASP A 79 13.08 -19.93 20.70
C ASP A 79 13.85 -19.46 19.48
N VAL A 80 14.99 -18.81 19.74
CA VAL A 80 15.95 -18.35 18.71
C VAL A 80 17.06 -19.36 18.47
N SER A 81 17.03 -20.53 19.13
CA SER A 81 18.06 -21.55 18.93
C SER A 81 18.03 -22.08 17.50
N GLY A 82 19.20 -22.17 16.87
CA GLY A 82 19.33 -22.62 15.49
C GLY A 82 18.87 -21.61 14.42
N ILE A 83 18.54 -20.38 14.80
CA ILE A 83 18.24 -19.30 13.86
C ILE A 83 19.45 -18.38 13.78
N ASP A 84 19.96 -18.18 12.58
CA ASP A 84 21.00 -17.18 12.33
C ASP A 84 20.37 -15.79 12.18
N ILE A 85 20.75 -14.87 13.06
CA ILE A 85 20.33 -13.48 13.04
C ILE A 85 21.61 -12.64 12.95
N PRO A 86 21.92 -12.03 11.79
CA PRO A 86 23.14 -11.27 11.62
C PRO A 86 23.13 -10.02 12.51
N GLU A 87 24.32 -9.49 12.79
CA GLU A 87 24.45 -8.22 13.49
C GLU A 87 23.80 -7.11 12.68
N THR A 88 22.87 -6.39 13.31
CA THR A 88 22.06 -5.35 12.68
C THR A 88 21.48 -4.43 13.75
N PRO A 89 20.98 -3.21 13.42
CA PRO A 89 20.34 -2.35 14.42
C PRO A 89 19.25 -3.09 15.17
N THR A 90 19.32 -3.02 16.50
CA THR A 90 18.53 -3.88 17.39
C THR A 90 17.98 -3.05 18.54
N VAL A 91 16.68 -3.20 18.79
CA VAL A 91 15.96 -2.58 19.91
C VAL A 91 15.60 -3.64 20.92
N LYS A 92 15.80 -3.35 22.20
CA LYS A 92 15.18 -4.09 23.31
C LYS A 92 13.80 -3.52 23.58
N THR A 93 12.78 -4.37 23.56
CA THR A 93 11.40 -3.94 23.80
C THR A 93 11.09 -3.84 25.29
N GLY A 94 10.14 -2.99 25.67
CA GLY A 94 9.69 -2.89 27.06
C GLY A 94 8.99 -4.14 27.62
N GLY A 95 8.64 -5.10 26.75
CA GLY A 95 8.16 -6.44 27.12
C GLY A 95 9.28 -7.47 27.36
N GLY A 96 10.54 -7.10 27.11
CA GLY A 96 11.71 -7.98 27.27
C GLY A 96 12.11 -8.77 26.02
N GLY A 97 11.46 -8.51 24.88
CA GLY A 97 11.84 -9.05 23.58
C GLY A 97 12.77 -8.13 22.80
N TRP A 98 12.88 -8.36 21.49
CA TRP A 98 13.79 -7.64 20.59
C TRP A 98 13.15 -7.32 19.24
N HIS A 99 13.49 -6.16 18.67
CA HIS A 99 13.26 -5.87 17.26
C HIS A 99 14.60 -5.85 16.53
N TYR A 100 14.75 -6.70 15.52
CA TYR A 100 15.92 -6.73 14.63
C TYR A 100 15.55 -6.07 13.30
N TYR A 101 16.25 -5.00 12.94
CA TYR A 101 15.96 -4.21 11.74
C TYR A 101 16.82 -4.69 10.59
N PHE A 102 16.23 -4.92 9.42
CA PHE A 102 16.93 -5.32 8.20
C PHE A 102 16.63 -4.36 7.07
N LYS A 103 17.50 -4.34 6.07
CA LYS A 103 17.30 -3.56 4.84
C LYS A 103 16.09 -4.09 4.08
N HIS A 104 15.18 -3.20 3.70
CA HIS A 104 14.10 -3.56 2.77
C HIS A 104 14.68 -3.69 1.34
N PRO A 105 14.38 -4.78 0.61
CA PRO A 105 14.84 -4.96 -0.76
C PRO A 105 14.06 -4.06 -1.73
N GLU A 106 14.79 -3.31 -2.55
CA GLU A 106 14.21 -2.43 -3.56
C GLU A 106 13.28 -3.19 -4.51
N ASN A 107 12.21 -2.50 -4.96
CA ASN A 107 11.25 -3.01 -5.95
C ASN A 107 10.54 -4.33 -5.56
N THR A 108 10.50 -4.67 -4.27
CA THR A 108 9.87 -5.89 -3.78
C THR A 108 8.82 -5.56 -2.74
N LYS A 109 7.58 -6.02 -2.96
CA LYS A 109 6.50 -5.88 -1.97
C LYS A 109 6.51 -7.07 -1.02
N LEU A 110 6.81 -6.80 0.25
CA LEU A 110 6.84 -7.77 1.33
C LEU A 110 5.65 -7.59 2.25
N GLN A 111 4.99 -8.69 2.60
CA GLN A 111 3.83 -8.66 3.47
C GLN A 111 4.22 -8.87 4.93
N ASN A 112 3.47 -8.24 5.84
CA ASN A 112 3.55 -8.57 7.26
C ASN A 112 3.16 -10.04 7.48
N VAL A 113 3.94 -10.76 8.28
CA VAL A 113 3.66 -12.16 8.61
C VAL A 113 3.61 -12.31 10.13
N ILE A 114 2.42 -12.60 10.64
CA ILE A 114 2.21 -12.88 12.06
C ILE A 114 2.66 -14.31 12.37
N ARG A 115 3.34 -14.50 13.51
CA ARG A 115 3.86 -15.77 14.00
C ARG A 115 4.72 -16.51 12.97
N ILE A 116 5.57 -15.81 12.20
CA ILE A 116 6.43 -16.42 11.17
C ILE A 116 7.18 -17.64 11.72
N LYS A 117 7.59 -17.55 12.98
CA LYS A 117 7.84 -18.66 13.89
C LYS A 117 7.10 -18.40 15.20
N PRO A 118 6.97 -19.39 16.10
CA PRO A 118 6.36 -19.17 17.41
C PRO A 118 6.99 -17.96 18.11
N LYS A 119 6.15 -16.99 18.50
CA LYS A 119 6.59 -15.75 19.18
C LYS A 119 7.50 -14.82 18.36
N MET A 120 7.44 -14.94 17.04
CA MET A 120 8.14 -14.06 16.11
C MET A 120 7.19 -13.52 15.06
N ASP A 121 7.16 -12.20 14.88
CA ASP A 121 6.41 -11.53 13.83
C ASP A 121 7.37 -10.87 12.84
N PHE A 122 7.01 -10.88 11.57
CA PHE A 122 7.70 -10.12 10.53
C PHE A 122 6.89 -8.88 10.15
N LYS A 123 7.48 -7.70 10.34
CA LYS A 123 6.89 -6.39 9.99
C LYS A 123 7.57 -5.87 8.72
N ALA A 124 6.78 -5.70 7.67
CA ALA A 124 7.20 -5.31 6.34
C ALA A 124 6.33 -4.17 5.81
N ASP A 125 5.97 -4.16 4.52
CA ASP A 125 5.23 -3.05 3.93
C ASP A 125 3.87 -2.81 4.60
N GLY A 126 3.60 -1.53 4.92
CA GLY A 126 2.36 -1.08 5.58
C GLY A 126 2.24 -1.46 7.06
N GLY A 127 3.26 -2.11 7.64
CA GLY A 127 3.38 -2.33 9.07
C GLY A 127 4.03 -1.15 9.79
N TYR A 128 4.11 -1.21 11.12
CA TYR A 128 4.95 -0.33 11.90
C TYR A 128 5.49 -1.05 13.14
N VAL A 129 6.55 -0.50 13.72
CA VAL A 129 7.14 -0.95 14.98
C VAL A 129 7.32 0.22 15.93
N ILE A 130 7.19 -0.05 17.22
CA ILE A 130 7.43 0.96 18.25
C ILE A 130 8.94 1.20 18.36
N ALA A 131 9.35 2.46 18.30
CA ALA A 131 10.76 2.87 18.28
C ALA A 131 11.18 3.50 19.61
N PRO A 132 12.45 3.39 20.02
CA PRO A 132 12.99 4.14 21.16
C PRO A 132 12.79 5.67 21.00
N PRO A 133 12.64 6.46 22.08
CA PRO A 133 12.58 6.05 23.48
C PRO A 133 11.14 5.83 23.99
N SER A 134 10.22 5.36 23.13
CA SER A 134 8.81 5.18 23.48
C SER A 134 8.59 4.37 24.75
N GLN A 135 7.51 4.67 25.47
CA GLN A 135 7.15 3.96 26.70
C GLN A 135 6.23 2.77 26.41
N HIS A 136 6.61 1.58 26.89
CA HIS A 136 5.74 0.40 26.87
C HIS A 136 4.71 0.47 28.01
N LYS A 137 3.60 -0.29 27.88
CA LYS A 137 2.56 -0.39 28.93
C LYS A 137 3.09 -0.86 30.29
N SER A 138 4.24 -1.54 30.33
CA SER A 138 4.93 -1.96 31.57
C SER A 138 5.64 -0.80 32.29
N GLY A 139 5.73 0.39 31.67
CA GLY A 139 6.55 1.51 32.14
C GLY A 139 8.01 1.47 31.67
N ILE A 140 8.47 0.34 31.12
CA ILE A 140 9.82 0.19 30.57
C ILE A 140 9.88 0.80 29.16
N ARG A 141 10.97 1.50 28.83
CA ARG A 141 11.14 2.11 27.50
C ARG A 141 11.73 1.14 26.50
N TYR A 142 11.43 1.37 25.24
CA TYR A 142 12.18 0.77 24.14
C TYR A 142 13.56 1.42 24.08
N GLU A 143 14.61 0.62 23.91
CA GLU A 143 15.99 1.09 23.94
C GLU A 143 16.81 0.49 22.79
N TRP A 144 17.59 1.32 22.09
CA TRP A 144 18.58 0.84 21.12
C TRP A 144 19.69 0.10 21.86
N LEU A 145 19.84 -1.20 21.60
CA LEU A 145 21.04 -1.94 21.98
C LEU A 145 22.17 -1.61 20.99
N VAL A 146 21.81 -1.59 19.71
CA VAL A 146 22.67 -1.18 18.59
C VAL A 146 21.85 -0.24 17.71
N GLY A 147 22.19 1.04 17.69
CA GLY A 147 21.52 2.04 16.85
C GLY A 147 22.05 2.06 15.42
N PHE A 148 21.34 2.79 14.56
CA PHE A 148 21.72 3.00 13.14
C PHE A 148 23.07 3.71 12.96
N GLU A 149 23.55 4.39 13.99
CA GLU A 149 24.88 5.02 14.02
C GLU A 149 26.03 4.04 14.30
N LYS A 150 25.72 2.83 14.79
CA LYS A 150 26.71 1.82 15.19
C LYS A 150 26.76 0.60 14.29
N ALA A 151 25.67 0.28 13.59
CA ALA A 151 25.60 -0.83 12.66
C ALA A 151 24.85 -0.44 11.39
N GLN A 152 25.32 -0.97 10.26
CA GLN A 152 24.57 -0.93 9.02
C GLN A 152 23.42 -1.92 9.06
N LEU A 153 22.34 -1.62 8.33
CA LEU A 153 21.25 -2.57 8.11
C LEU A 153 21.79 -3.80 7.38
N ALA A 154 21.69 -4.96 8.01
CA ALA A 154 21.95 -6.23 7.34
C ALA A 154 20.85 -6.55 6.31
N ASP A 155 21.19 -7.37 5.31
CA ASP A 155 20.20 -7.95 4.41
C ASP A 155 19.27 -8.90 5.16
N ILE A 156 18.08 -9.14 4.60
CA ILE A 156 17.10 -10.08 5.18
C ILE A 156 17.71 -11.49 5.21
N PRO A 157 17.73 -12.17 6.37
CA PRO A 157 18.21 -13.54 6.45
C PRO A 157 17.41 -14.48 5.53
N THR A 158 18.09 -15.40 4.85
CA THR A 158 17.47 -16.30 3.87
C THR A 158 16.32 -17.12 4.45
N TRP A 159 16.46 -17.57 5.70
CA TRP A 159 15.42 -18.33 6.38
C TRP A 159 14.13 -17.51 6.54
N LEU A 160 14.24 -16.20 6.77
CA LEU A 160 13.09 -15.34 6.97
C LEU A 160 12.31 -15.20 5.64
N THR A 161 13.02 -14.99 4.54
CA THR A 161 12.42 -14.96 3.20
C THR A 161 11.74 -16.29 2.88
N GLN A 162 12.38 -17.44 3.14
CA GLN A 162 11.79 -18.77 2.88
C GLN A 162 10.50 -19.00 3.67
N GLU A 163 10.48 -18.66 4.96
CA GLU A 163 9.30 -18.80 5.82
C GLU A 163 8.15 -17.87 5.38
N THR A 164 8.45 -16.63 4.96
CA THR A 164 7.42 -15.74 4.40
C THR A 164 6.76 -16.33 3.16
N SER A 165 7.54 -16.92 2.23
CA SER A 165 7.01 -17.54 1.02
C SER A 165 6.16 -18.77 1.34
N GLN A 166 6.60 -19.63 2.25
CA GLN A 166 5.84 -20.83 2.64
C GLN A 166 4.50 -20.48 3.28
N LYS A 167 4.48 -19.54 4.24
CA LYS A 167 3.23 -19.14 4.90
C LYS A 167 2.23 -18.46 3.97
N GLN A 168 2.68 -17.73 2.96
CA GLN A 168 1.79 -17.13 1.97
C GLN A 168 1.04 -18.18 1.13
N THR A 169 1.61 -19.37 0.97
CA THR A 169 1.00 -20.45 0.18
C THR A 169 0.02 -21.33 0.95
N GLN A 170 -0.06 -21.23 2.28
CA GLN A 170 -0.95 -22.08 3.06
C GLN A 170 -2.39 -21.52 3.05
N PRO A 171 -3.38 -22.28 2.58
CA PRO A 171 -4.77 -21.85 2.62
C PRO A 171 -5.26 -21.72 4.06
N LYS A 172 -6.02 -20.67 4.35
CA LYS A 172 -6.68 -20.50 5.65
C LYS A 172 -7.72 -21.59 5.86
N ASP A 173 -7.72 -22.18 7.06
CA ASP A 173 -8.78 -23.07 7.52
C ASP A 173 -10.01 -22.24 7.90
N TRP A 174 -10.90 -22.03 6.94
CA TRP A 174 -12.09 -21.21 7.10
C TRP A 174 -13.11 -21.85 8.05
N GLU A 175 -13.16 -23.17 8.13
CA GLU A 175 -14.09 -23.87 9.04
C GLU A 175 -13.76 -23.49 10.48
N LYS A 176 -12.49 -23.66 10.87
CA LYS A 176 -12.02 -23.29 12.20
C LYS A 176 -12.17 -21.80 12.49
N ILE A 177 -11.86 -20.93 11.53
CA ILE A 177 -12.00 -19.47 11.72
C ILE A 177 -13.47 -19.10 11.99
N LEU A 178 -14.41 -19.72 11.27
CA LEU A 178 -15.85 -19.42 11.38
C LEU A 178 -16.50 -19.97 12.67
N GLU A 179 -15.85 -20.88 13.37
CA GLU A 179 -16.24 -21.32 14.72
C GLU A 179 -15.97 -20.25 15.80
N GLY A 180 -15.05 -19.32 15.52
CA GLY A 180 -14.63 -18.27 16.44
C GLY A 180 -13.13 -18.34 16.72
N VAL A 181 -12.52 -17.19 17.05
CA VAL A 181 -11.08 -17.09 17.33
C VAL A 181 -10.81 -16.37 18.66
N PRO A 182 -9.70 -16.70 19.35
CA PRO A 182 -9.38 -16.12 20.64
C PRO A 182 -8.84 -14.69 20.55
N GLU A 183 -8.69 -14.06 21.72
CA GLU A 183 -8.02 -12.76 21.85
C GLU A 183 -6.63 -12.72 21.20
N GLY A 184 -6.41 -11.64 20.43
CA GLY A 184 -5.19 -11.44 19.64
C GLY A 184 -5.31 -11.89 18.18
N GLU A 185 -6.27 -12.75 17.83
CA GLU A 185 -6.46 -13.24 16.45
C GLU A 185 -7.67 -12.62 15.73
N ARG A 186 -8.60 -12.04 16.49
CA ARG A 186 -9.89 -11.52 15.97
C ARG A 186 -9.72 -10.47 14.89
N HIS A 187 -8.93 -9.43 15.13
CA HIS A 187 -8.75 -8.32 14.18
C HIS A 187 -8.25 -8.82 12.81
N THR A 188 -7.18 -9.62 12.81
CA THR A 188 -6.59 -10.16 11.58
C THR A 188 -7.55 -11.05 10.81
N ASN A 189 -8.33 -11.88 11.52
CA ASN A 189 -9.32 -12.75 10.90
C ASN A 189 -10.57 -11.99 10.43
N ALA A 190 -11.00 -10.94 11.14
CA ALA A 190 -12.05 -10.03 10.72
C ALA A 190 -11.68 -9.35 9.38
N VAL A 191 -10.47 -8.80 9.29
CA VAL A 191 -9.94 -8.20 8.04
C VAL A 191 -9.97 -9.20 6.89
N SER A 192 -9.59 -10.46 7.17
CA SER A 192 -9.56 -11.51 6.16
C SER A 192 -10.95 -11.94 5.70
N LEU A 193 -11.89 -12.11 6.64
CA LEU A 193 -13.28 -12.48 6.38
C LEU A 193 -13.98 -11.39 5.58
N VAL A 194 -13.90 -10.14 6.04
CA VAL A 194 -14.48 -8.97 5.36
C VAL A 194 -13.91 -8.83 3.95
N GLY A 195 -12.59 -8.90 3.80
CA GLY A 195 -11.95 -8.81 2.48
C GLY A 195 -12.38 -9.94 1.53
N LYS A 196 -12.53 -11.17 2.04
CA LYS A 196 -13.05 -12.29 1.24
C LYS A 196 -14.50 -12.03 0.80
N LEU A 197 -15.34 -11.56 1.71
CA LEU A 197 -16.75 -11.26 1.41
C LEU A 197 -16.89 -10.13 0.38
N PHE A 198 -16.19 -9.00 0.56
CA PHE A 198 -16.25 -7.89 -0.41
C PHE A 198 -15.75 -8.26 -1.81
N ARG A 199 -14.76 -9.14 -1.90
CA ARG A 199 -14.26 -9.62 -3.20
C ARG A 199 -15.32 -10.39 -3.98
N HIS A 200 -16.16 -11.16 -3.30
CA HIS A 200 -17.13 -12.06 -3.93
C HIS A 200 -18.56 -11.51 -4.01
N LEU A 201 -18.91 -10.54 -3.16
CA LEU A 201 -20.25 -9.94 -3.14
C LEU A 201 -20.29 -8.58 -3.85
N PRO A 202 -21.37 -8.24 -4.55
CA PRO A 202 -21.55 -6.94 -5.20
C PRO A 202 -21.70 -5.81 -4.15
N MET A 203 -21.36 -4.58 -4.55
CA MET A 203 -21.20 -3.45 -3.62
C MET A 203 -22.49 -3.05 -2.91
N ASP A 204 -23.64 -3.23 -3.54
CA ASP A 204 -24.98 -2.97 -2.99
C ASP A 204 -25.38 -3.96 -1.90
N GLU A 205 -24.80 -5.17 -1.90
CA GLU A 205 -25.01 -6.19 -0.87
C GLU A 205 -24.11 -6.03 0.36
N TRP A 206 -23.11 -5.13 0.34
CA TRP A 206 -22.16 -5.01 1.45
C TRP A 206 -22.82 -4.65 2.77
N LYS A 207 -23.77 -3.71 2.76
CA LYS A 207 -24.47 -3.31 3.97
C LYS A 207 -25.46 -4.36 4.46
N THR A 208 -26.12 -5.07 3.55
CA THR A 208 -27.23 -5.98 3.87
C THR A 208 -26.78 -7.40 4.16
N VAL A 209 -25.63 -7.83 3.62
CA VAL A 209 -25.11 -9.20 3.73
C VAL A 209 -23.81 -9.24 4.54
N VAL A 210 -22.83 -8.41 4.20
CA VAL A 210 -21.50 -8.52 4.81
C VAL A 210 -21.53 -8.14 6.28
N LEU A 211 -22.18 -7.03 6.64
CA LEU A 211 -22.22 -6.55 8.01
C LEU A 211 -22.88 -7.57 8.97
N PRO A 212 -24.10 -8.10 8.70
CA PRO A 212 -24.70 -9.10 9.58
C PRO A 212 -23.90 -10.40 9.70
N LEU A 213 -23.25 -10.85 8.62
CA LEU A 213 -22.40 -12.05 8.65
C LEU A 213 -21.17 -11.87 9.54
N VAL A 214 -20.54 -10.69 9.46
CA VAL A 214 -19.33 -10.37 10.21
C VAL A 214 -19.67 -10.13 11.69
N GLU A 215 -20.80 -9.49 11.99
CA GLU A 215 -21.33 -9.34 13.36
C GLU A 215 -21.63 -10.71 13.98
N GLY A 216 -22.39 -11.57 13.27
CA GLY A 216 -22.72 -12.91 13.76
C GLY A 216 -21.50 -13.83 13.91
N TRP A 217 -20.45 -13.63 13.13
CA TRP A 217 -19.16 -14.28 13.36
C TRP A 217 -18.45 -13.71 14.60
N ASN A 218 -18.46 -12.39 14.79
CA ASN A 218 -17.78 -11.75 15.92
C ASN A 218 -18.37 -12.16 17.27
N GLU A 219 -19.68 -12.43 17.34
CA GLU A 219 -20.35 -12.98 18.53
C GLU A 219 -19.79 -14.35 18.97
N ARG A 220 -19.14 -15.09 18.06
CA ARG A 220 -18.51 -16.39 18.36
C ARG A 220 -17.10 -16.25 18.89
N ASN A 221 -16.51 -15.06 18.83
CA ASN A 221 -15.17 -14.81 19.32
C ASN A 221 -15.17 -14.58 20.84
N ASP A 222 -14.06 -14.92 21.51
CA ASP A 222 -13.94 -14.75 22.97
C ASP A 222 -12.71 -13.90 23.38
N PRO A 223 -12.93 -12.71 23.98
CA PRO A 223 -14.17 -11.90 23.90
C PRO A 223 -14.45 -11.43 22.46
N PRO A 224 -15.66 -10.95 22.13
CA PRO A 224 -15.93 -10.29 20.84
C PRO A 224 -15.12 -8.99 20.69
N LEU A 225 -14.85 -8.57 19.44
CA LEU A 225 -14.39 -7.20 19.16
C LEU A 225 -15.49 -6.19 19.52
N ALA A 226 -15.07 -5.00 19.96
CA ALA A 226 -16.01 -3.90 20.18
C ALA A 226 -16.69 -3.50 18.86
N GLU A 227 -17.95 -3.06 18.95
CA GLU A 227 -18.78 -2.74 17.78
C GLU A 227 -18.14 -1.64 16.91
N ASP A 228 -17.56 -0.62 17.53
CA ASP A 228 -16.85 0.46 16.87
C ASP A 228 -15.59 -0.02 16.16
N GLU A 229 -14.80 -0.91 16.78
CA GLU A 229 -13.62 -1.51 16.16
C GLU A 229 -14.01 -2.34 14.92
N LEU A 230 -15.04 -3.17 15.03
CA LEU A 230 -15.52 -4.00 13.92
C LEU A 230 -16.02 -3.14 12.75
N MET A 231 -16.79 -2.09 13.06
CA MET A 231 -17.33 -1.18 12.06
C MET A 231 -16.23 -0.38 11.35
N GLN A 232 -15.16 -0.01 12.05
CA GLN A 232 -13.98 0.63 11.43
C GLN A 232 -13.26 -0.31 10.45
N ILE A 233 -13.12 -1.59 10.79
CA ILE A 233 -12.55 -2.60 9.88
C ILE A 233 -13.39 -2.70 8.61
N VAL A 234 -14.71 -2.86 8.74
CA VAL A 234 -15.63 -2.96 7.60
C VAL A 234 -15.56 -1.72 6.72
N LYS A 235 -15.64 -0.52 7.31
CA LYS A 235 -15.61 0.75 6.59
C LYS A 235 -14.29 0.97 5.85
N SER A 236 -13.16 0.71 6.49
CA SER A 236 -11.83 0.91 5.88
C SER A 236 -11.63 -0.01 4.67
N LEU A 237 -12.05 -1.27 4.78
CA LEU A 237 -11.95 -2.25 3.69
C LEU A 237 -12.96 -1.96 2.56
N ALA A 238 -14.13 -1.43 2.87
CA ALA A 238 -15.12 -1.06 1.86
C ALA A 238 -14.58 0.04 0.95
N VAL A 239 -13.98 1.09 1.53
CA VAL A 239 -13.35 2.18 0.75
C VAL A 239 -12.24 1.63 -0.14
N LYS A 240 -11.38 0.77 0.41
CA LYS A 240 -10.27 0.16 -0.33
C LYS A 240 -10.76 -0.74 -1.48
N GLU A 241 -11.66 -1.68 -1.22
CA GLU A 241 -12.16 -2.60 -2.25
C GLU A 241 -13.04 -1.88 -3.27
N ALA A 242 -13.77 -0.81 -2.91
CA ALA A 242 -14.51 0.00 -3.87
C ALA A 242 -13.58 0.71 -4.85
N ALA A 243 -12.46 1.26 -4.38
CA ALA A 243 -11.44 1.84 -5.26
C ALA A 243 -10.80 0.78 -6.18
N GLU A 244 -10.51 -0.43 -5.66
CA GLU A 244 -9.98 -1.54 -6.45
C GLU A 244 -11.01 -2.05 -7.47
N LYS A 245 -12.28 -2.21 -7.09
CA LYS A 245 -13.37 -2.64 -7.98
C LYS A 245 -13.66 -1.59 -9.04
N ALA A 246 -13.70 -0.31 -8.71
CA ALA A 246 -13.83 0.77 -9.69
C ALA A 246 -12.66 0.77 -10.69
N THR A 247 -11.45 0.46 -10.23
CA THR A 247 -10.28 0.28 -11.12
C THR A 247 -10.40 -0.98 -11.97
N ARG A 248 -10.88 -2.10 -11.41
CA ARG A 248 -11.11 -3.34 -12.17
C ARG A 248 -12.27 -3.20 -13.15
N GLU A 249 -13.30 -2.42 -12.83
CA GLU A 249 -14.44 -2.10 -13.68
C GLU A 249 -14.05 -1.11 -14.77
N SER A 250 -13.20 -0.12 -14.50
CA SER A 250 -12.66 0.74 -15.56
C SER A 250 -11.78 -0.06 -16.53
N VAL A 251 -10.94 -0.97 -16.01
CA VAL A 251 -10.18 -1.93 -16.85
C VAL A 251 -11.12 -2.88 -17.59
N LYS A 252 -12.15 -3.42 -16.94
CA LYS A 252 -13.14 -4.30 -17.58
C LYS A 252 -13.99 -3.59 -18.61
N ASN A 253 -14.40 -2.34 -18.40
CA ASN A 253 -15.15 -1.55 -19.38
C ASN A 253 -14.26 -1.17 -20.56
N THR A 254 -12.97 -0.90 -20.33
CA THR A 254 -11.98 -0.77 -21.41
C THR A 254 -11.84 -2.06 -22.22
N VAL A 255 -11.98 -3.22 -21.57
CA VAL A 255 -11.96 -4.54 -22.21
C VAL A 255 -13.32 -4.93 -22.82
N ALA A 256 -14.44 -4.45 -22.28
CA ALA A 256 -15.80 -4.77 -22.73
C ALA A 256 -16.24 -3.89 -23.91
N ASP A 257 -15.82 -2.62 -23.95
CA ASP A 257 -15.93 -1.78 -25.15
C ASP A 257 -15.07 -2.33 -26.31
N ALA A 258 -14.12 -3.23 -26.02
CA ALA A 258 -13.37 -3.99 -27.02
C ALA A 258 -14.03 -5.32 -27.42
N THR A 259 -15.11 -5.76 -26.75
CA THR A 259 -15.82 -7.03 -27.06
C THR A 259 -16.99 -6.90 -28.04
N ASP A 260 -17.38 -5.68 -28.42
CA ASP A 260 -18.28 -5.43 -29.56
C ASP A 260 -17.51 -5.15 -30.87
N ALA A 261 -16.17 -5.29 -30.85
CA ALA A 261 -15.33 -5.31 -32.03
C ALA A 261 -14.77 -6.74 -32.24
N GLU A 262 -14.68 -7.13 -33.51
CA GLU A 262 -14.19 -8.42 -34.03
C GLU A 262 -13.10 -9.08 -33.17
N GLU A 263 -13.19 -10.41 -33.00
CA GLU A 263 -12.19 -11.30 -32.35
C GLU A 263 -10.78 -10.70 -32.35
N ILE A 264 -10.36 -10.09 -31.23
CA ILE A 264 -9.01 -9.55 -31.11
C ILE A 264 -8.07 -10.74 -30.88
N ASP A 265 -7.43 -11.19 -31.95
CA ASP A 265 -6.29 -12.11 -31.92
C ASP A 265 -5.12 -11.45 -31.18
N LEU A 266 -5.05 -11.69 -29.87
CA LEU A 266 -3.92 -11.26 -29.05
C LEU A 266 -2.76 -12.23 -29.27
N THR A 267 -1.98 -12.00 -30.32
CA THR A 267 -0.75 -12.74 -30.56
C THR A 267 0.32 -12.33 -29.54
N LEU A 268 0.76 -13.28 -28.71
CA LEU A 268 1.87 -13.07 -27.77
C LEU A 268 3.19 -13.04 -28.54
N VAL A 269 3.86 -11.87 -28.61
CA VAL A 269 5.12 -11.69 -29.36
C VAL A 269 6.29 -11.47 -28.39
N ARG A 270 7.42 -12.15 -28.60
CA ARG A 270 8.63 -11.90 -27.81
C ARG A 270 9.21 -10.54 -28.17
N LEU A 271 9.81 -9.85 -27.20
CA LEU A 271 10.40 -8.53 -27.43
C LEU A 271 11.45 -8.52 -28.55
N ALA A 272 12.26 -9.58 -28.66
CA ALA A 272 13.25 -9.71 -29.75
C ALA A 272 12.59 -9.81 -31.13
N ASP A 273 11.44 -10.49 -31.23
CA ASP A 273 10.67 -10.63 -32.47
C ASP A 273 9.97 -9.32 -32.82
N LEU A 274 9.55 -8.52 -31.83
CA LEU A 274 8.97 -7.19 -32.05
C LEU A 274 10.03 -6.20 -32.57
N LEU A 275 11.23 -6.21 -32.00
CA LEU A 275 12.31 -5.31 -32.39
C LEU A 275 12.88 -5.60 -33.78
N SER A 276 12.68 -6.82 -34.29
CA SER A 276 13.13 -7.25 -35.62
C SER A 276 12.05 -7.13 -36.69
N ARG A 277 10.83 -6.72 -36.34
CA ARG A 277 9.75 -6.50 -37.30
C ARG A 277 9.92 -5.18 -38.05
N GLU A 278 9.73 -5.22 -39.36
CA GLU A 278 9.45 -4.03 -40.15
C GLU A 278 8.03 -3.55 -39.82
N LEU A 279 7.94 -2.43 -39.11
CA LEU A 279 6.66 -1.81 -38.78
C LEU A 279 6.16 -0.99 -39.99
N PRO A 280 4.85 -1.01 -40.28
CA PRO A 280 4.30 -0.20 -41.37
C PRO A 280 4.54 1.29 -41.10
N GLU A 281 4.67 2.07 -42.17
CA GLU A 281 4.78 3.53 -42.04
C GLU A 281 3.53 4.10 -41.35
N ILE A 282 3.78 5.02 -40.42
CA ILE A 282 2.73 5.70 -39.66
C ILE A 282 1.95 6.59 -40.63
N GLN A 283 0.66 6.32 -40.79
CA GLN A 283 -0.25 7.25 -41.47
C GLN A 283 -0.65 8.35 -40.49
N TRP A 284 -0.68 9.60 -40.94
CA TRP A 284 -1.04 10.75 -40.11
C TRP A 284 -2.42 11.32 -40.43
N THR A 285 -3.15 11.73 -39.39
CA THR A 285 -4.33 12.62 -39.47
C THR A 285 -3.88 14.08 -39.39
N ILE A 286 -2.91 14.36 -38.53
CA ILE A 286 -2.16 15.62 -38.47
C ILE A 286 -0.69 15.24 -38.52
N GLU A 287 0.03 15.69 -39.53
CA GLU A 287 1.40 15.28 -39.81
C GLU A 287 2.30 15.46 -38.57
N GLN A 288 3.00 14.39 -38.16
CA GLN A 288 3.87 14.32 -36.97
C GLN A 288 3.21 14.59 -35.61
N LEU A 289 1.90 14.82 -35.55
CA LEU A 289 1.18 15.11 -34.31
C LEU A 289 0.16 14.03 -33.94
N ILE A 290 -0.70 13.65 -34.89
CA ILE A 290 -1.79 12.71 -34.63
C ILE A 290 -1.75 11.59 -35.67
N PRO A 291 -1.33 10.37 -35.31
CA PRO A 291 -1.40 9.23 -36.20
C PRO A 291 -2.86 8.83 -36.46
N LYS A 292 -3.14 8.38 -37.68
CA LYS A 292 -4.44 7.88 -38.09
C LYS A 292 -4.72 6.55 -37.40
N GLY A 293 -5.79 6.49 -36.60
CA GLY A 293 -6.16 5.30 -35.84
C GLY A 293 -5.25 4.98 -34.66
N GLY A 294 -4.29 5.85 -34.33
CA GLY A 294 -3.42 5.70 -33.17
C GLY A 294 -3.90 6.49 -31.96
N LEU A 295 -3.34 6.18 -30.78
CA LEU A 295 -3.62 6.87 -29.53
C LEU A 295 -2.64 8.03 -29.32
N VAL A 296 -3.15 9.20 -28.92
CA VAL A 296 -2.34 10.37 -28.51
C VAL A 296 -2.76 10.82 -27.12
N VAL A 297 -1.79 11.12 -26.26
CA VAL A 297 -2.03 11.64 -24.91
C VAL A 297 -1.76 13.14 -24.86
N LEU A 298 -2.78 13.94 -24.59
CA LEU A 298 -2.67 15.38 -24.34
C LEU A 298 -2.72 15.65 -22.82
N SER A 299 -1.60 16.06 -22.23
CA SER A 299 -1.46 16.29 -20.78
C SER A 299 -1.13 17.75 -20.45
N ALA A 300 -1.80 18.29 -19.43
CA ALA A 300 -1.59 19.63 -18.86
C ALA A 300 -2.35 19.72 -17.51
N PRO A 301 -2.03 20.69 -16.62
CA PRO A 301 -2.79 20.91 -15.38
C PRO A 301 -4.30 21.17 -15.60
N PRO A 302 -5.16 21.01 -14.57
CA PRO A 302 -6.58 21.30 -14.67
C PRO A 302 -6.86 22.73 -15.20
N ALA A 303 -7.93 22.89 -15.98
CA ALA A 303 -8.36 24.17 -16.59
C ALA A 303 -7.41 24.82 -17.64
N HIS A 304 -6.38 24.13 -18.13
CA HIS A 304 -5.43 24.67 -19.12
C HIS A 304 -5.75 24.27 -20.57
N HIS A 305 -6.90 24.67 -21.10
CA HIS A 305 -7.27 24.68 -22.53
C HIS A 305 -7.13 23.38 -23.35
N LYS A 306 -6.84 22.21 -22.76
CA LYS A 306 -6.72 20.91 -23.47
C LYS A 306 -7.92 20.61 -24.37
N THR A 307 -9.14 20.81 -23.84
CA THR A 307 -10.39 20.61 -24.59
C THR A 307 -10.49 21.56 -25.78
N TRP A 308 -10.11 22.82 -25.60
CA TRP A 308 -10.09 23.82 -26.68
C TRP A 308 -9.08 23.47 -27.76
N LEU A 309 -7.91 22.97 -27.37
CA LEU A 309 -6.89 22.55 -28.31
C LEU A 309 -7.32 21.32 -29.11
N ALA A 310 -7.95 20.33 -28.46
CA ALA A 310 -8.53 19.18 -29.13
C ALA A 310 -9.63 19.57 -30.12
N LEU A 311 -10.50 20.52 -29.74
CA LEU A 311 -11.53 21.07 -30.63
C LEU A 311 -10.90 21.82 -31.82
N TYR A 312 -9.86 22.61 -31.59
CA TYR A 312 -9.12 23.29 -32.66
C TYR A 312 -8.56 22.29 -33.66
N PHE A 313 -7.89 21.23 -33.20
CA PHE A 313 -7.40 20.16 -34.08
C PHE A 313 -8.51 19.51 -34.89
N ALA A 314 -9.65 19.21 -34.26
CA ALA A 314 -10.80 18.62 -34.94
C ALA A 314 -11.34 19.53 -36.05
N ILE A 315 -11.43 20.84 -35.80
CA ILE A 315 -11.86 21.83 -36.80
C ILE A 315 -10.86 21.87 -37.97
N GLN A 316 -9.56 21.99 -37.71
CA GLN A 316 -8.56 22.05 -38.77
C GLN A 316 -8.57 20.79 -39.64
N VAL A 317 -8.67 19.61 -39.02
CA VAL A 317 -8.79 18.33 -39.74
C VAL A 317 -10.08 18.25 -40.56
N ALA A 318 -11.21 18.76 -40.05
CA ALA A 318 -12.48 18.77 -40.77
C ALA A 318 -12.43 19.67 -42.00
N HIS A 319 -11.75 20.81 -41.91
CA HIS A 319 -11.59 21.76 -43.02
C HIS A 319 -10.45 21.37 -44.00
N GLY A 320 -9.48 20.59 -43.55
CA GLY A 320 -8.25 20.33 -44.32
C GLY A 320 -7.25 21.49 -44.23
N ASP A 321 -7.36 22.32 -43.19
CA ASP A 321 -6.50 23.47 -42.95
C ASP A 321 -5.26 23.10 -42.13
N LEU A 322 -4.26 24.00 -42.06
CA LEU A 322 -3.05 23.79 -41.28
C LEU A 322 -3.28 23.95 -39.78
N VAL A 323 -2.71 23.04 -39.00
CA VAL A 323 -2.65 23.16 -37.54
C VAL A 323 -1.43 23.98 -37.15
N PHE A 324 -1.63 25.02 -36.34
CA PHE A 324 -0.60 25.98 -35.94
C PHE A 324 0.18 26.59 -37.13
N ASP A 325 -0.49 26.75 -38.27
CA ASP A 325 0.11 27.23 -39.53
C ASP A 325 1.34 26.41 -39.99
N ARG A 326 1.48 25.18 -39.50
CA ARG A 326 2.68 24.36 -39.67
C ARG A 326 2.40 22.92 -40.06
N PHE A 327 1.42 22.29 -39.43
CA PHE A 327 1.20 20.86 -39.56
C PHE A 327 0.06 20.59 -40.53
N GLU A 328 0.36 19.86 -41.60
CA GLU A 328 -0.62 19.46 -42.60
C GLU A 328 -1.65 18.50 -42.00
N THR A 329 -2.91 18.68 -42.38
CA THR A 329 -4.00 17.80 -41.96
C THR A 329 -4.51 16.97 -43.14
N LYS A 330 -4.90 15.73 -42.85
CA LYS A 330 -5.55 14.87 -43.82
C LYS A 330 -7.05 14.88 -43.56
N GLN A 331 -7.79 15.58 -44.42
CA GLN A 331 -9.24 15.72 -44.29
C GLN A 331 -9.91 14.34 -44.24
N CYS A 332 -10.64 14.09 -43.15
CA CYS A 332 -11.46 12.89 -43.00
C CYS A 332 -12.88 13.19 -43.45
N ASN A 333 -13.62 12.19 -43.95
CA ASN A 333 -14.96 12.35 -44.53
C ASN A 333 -15.98 12.86 -43.50
N VAL A 334 -16.05 14.18 -43.32
CA VAL A 334 -17.18 14.87 -42.72
C VAL A 334 -18.13 15.27 -43.85
N GLY A 335 -19.38 14.79 -43.78
CA GLY A 335 -20.40 15.11 -44.78
C GLY A 335 -20.52 16.61 -44.95
N ARG A 336 -20.40 17.10 -46.19
CA ARG A 336 -20.65 18.51 -46.52
C ARG A 336 -22.11 18.80 -46.21
N TYR A 337 -22.38 19.57 -45.15
CA TYR A 337 -23.66 20.27 -45.06
C TYR A 337 -23.64 21.39 -46.12
N PRO A 338 -24.65 21.44 -47.01
CA PRO A 338 -24.70 22.39 -48.13
C PRO A 338 -24.82 23.84 -47.69
#